data_AF-A0A920ATJ3-F1
#
_entry.id   AF-A0A920ATJ3-F1
#
_cell.length_a   1.000
_cell.length_b   1.000
_cell.length_c   1.000
_cell.angle_alpha   90.00
_cell.angle_beta   90.00
_cell.angle_gamma   90.00
#
_symmetry.space_group_name_H-M   'P 1'
#
loop_
_entity.id
_entity.type
_entity.pdbx_description
1 polymer ?
#
loop_
_entity_poly.entity_id
_entity_poly.type
_entity_poly.pdbx_seq_one_letter_code
_entity_poly.pdbx_strand_id
1 'polypeptide(L)'
;MKISIFQPATLQVSLSLRINFEKINPGIKPNYKFVDPFLYDVKKRIPSTEKAKRLLGFEAKTSLSEMLDIVIPWIRQAKEENLFN
;
A
#
# COMPACT_ATOMS: atom_id res chain seq x y z
N MET A 1 -16.01 -2.71 -3.95
CA MET A 1 -14.66 -3.31 -3.84
C MET A 1 -14.56 -4.05 -2.50
N LYS A 2 -14.32 -5.37 -2.49
CA LYS A 2 -14.06 -6.14 -1.26
C LYS A 2 -12.55 -6.18 -1.05
N ILE A 3 -12.06 -5.80 0.13
CA ILE A 3 -10.63 -5.83 0.45
C ILE A 3 -10.35 -6.99 1.41
N SER A 4 -9.45 -7.88 1.05
CA SER A 4 -9.03 -8.99 1.92
C SER A 4 -7.82 -8.58 2.76
N ILE A 5 -7.81 -8.93 4.04
CA ILE A 5 -6.73 -8.61 4.99
C ILE A 5 -6.33 -9.89 5.74
N PHE A 6 -5.03 -10.14 5.90
CA PHE A 6 -4.51 -11.29 6.64
C PHE A 6 -4.59 -11.11 8.16
N GLN A 7 -4.92 -12.16 8.92
CA GLN A 7 -4.89 -12.12 10.39
C GLN A 7 -3.52 -12.50 10.97
N PRO A 8 -3.11 -11.93 12.14
CA PRO A 8 -3.63 -10.71 12.75
C PRO A 8 -3.00 -9.48 12.08
N ALA A 9 -3.82 -8.68 11.39
CA ALA A 9 -3.35 -7.47 10.71
C ALA A 9 -2.83 -6.46 11.74
N THR A 10 -1.62 -5.94 11.54
CA THR A 10 -1.06 -4.87 12.39
C THR A 10 -1.68 -3.52 12.05
N LEU A 11 -1.66 -2.56 12.99
CA LEU A 11 -2.17 -1.18 12.80
C LEU A 11 -1.61 -0.48 11.55
N GLN A 12 -0.43 -0.87 11.08
CA GLN A 12 0.20 -0.28 9.89
C GLN A 12 -0.56 -0.61 8.60
N VAL A 13 -1.00 -1.87 8.45
CA VAL A 13 -1.73 -2.34 7.26
C VAL A 13 -3.07 -1.61 7.16
N SER A 14 -3.76 -1.42 8.29
CA SER A 14 -5.04 -0.72 8.32
C SER A 14 -4.92 0.77 8.00
N LEU A 15 -3.79 1.42 8.34
CA LEU A 15 -3.55 2.82 8.01
C LEU A 15 -3.26 3.02 6.51
N SER A 16 -2.37 2.22 5.92
CA SER A 16 -2.07 2.27 4.48
C SER A 16 -3.32 2.00 3.63
N LEU A 17 -4.14 1.04 4.04
CA LEU A 17 -5.42 0.72 3.39
C LEU A 17 -6.38 1.91 3.36
N ARG A 18 -6.50 2.65 4.47
CA ARG A 18 -7.37 3.82 4.56
C ARG A 18 -6.93 4.92 3.61
N ILE A 19 -5.62 5.24 3.60
CA ILE A 19 -5.05 6.27 2.73
C ILE A 19 -5.30 5.94 1.26
N ASN A 20 -5.03 4.69 0.85
CA ASN A 20 -5.23 4.25 -0.53
C ASN A 20 -6.71 4.27 -0.91
N PHE A 21 -7.61 3.77 -0.03
CA PHE A 21 -9.02 3.66 -0.34
C PHE A 21 -9.69 5.03 -0.48
N GLU A 22 -9.43 5.96 0.44
CA GLU A 22 -9.99 7.31 0.40
C GLU A 22 -9.61 8.03 -0.90
N LYS A 23 -8.37 7.83 -1.36
CA LYS A 23 -7.87 8.44 -2.60
C LYS A 23 -8.54 7.90 -3.86
N ILE A 24 -9.05 6.67 -3.82
CA ILE A 24 -9.76 6.03 -4.94
C ILE A 24 -11.28 6.24 -4.83
N ASN A 25 -11.84 6.21 -3.62
CA ASN A 25 -13.27 6.24 -3.32
C ASN A 25 -13.55 7.21 -2.16
N PRO A 26 -13.50 8.53 -2.39
CA PRO A 26 -13.63 9.52 -1.33
C PRO A 26 -14.99 9.42 -0.64
N GLY A 27 -14.98 9.48 0.70
CA GLY A 27 -16.18 9.44 1.54
C GLY A 27 -16.89 8.08 1.63
N ILE A 28 -16.38 7.03 0.98
CA ILE A 28 -16.94 5.68 1.06
C ILE A 28 -16.23 4.91 2.18
N LYS A 29 -17.00 4.21 3.04
CA LYS A 29 -16.39 3.33 4.04
C LYS A 29 -15.94 2.02 3.38
N PRO A 30 -14.66 1.60 3.51
CA PRO A 30 -14.20 0.33 2.96
C PRO A 30 -14.81 -0.85 3.71
N ASN A 31 -15.17 -1.90 2.96
CA ASN A 31 -15.59 -3.18 3.51
C ASN A 31 -14.43 -4.18 3.39
N TYR A 32 -14.01 -4.77 4.52
CA TYR A 32 -12.89 -5.69 4.59
C TYR A 32 -13.29 -7.07 5.11
N LYS A 33 -12.62 -8.11 4.60
CA LYS A 33 -12.74 -9.49 5.06
C LYS A 33 -11.39 -9.99 5.56
N PHE A 34 -11.39 -10.62 6.73
CA PHE A 34 -10.20 -11.32 7.22
C PHE A 34 -10.04 -12.69 6.55
N VAL A 35 -8.83 -13.01 6.13
CA VAL A 35 -8.47 -14.29 5.49
C VAL A 35 -7.21 -14.87 6.15
N ASP A 36 -7.01 -16.17 5.99
CA ASP A 36 -5.86 -16.86 6.57
C ASP A 36 -4.54 -16.34 5.97
N PRO A 37 -3.54 -16.02 6.81
CA PRO A 37 -2.22 -15.59 6.35
C PRO A 37 -1.48 -16.71 5.61
N PHE A 38 -0.56 -16.33 4.73
CA PHE A 38 0.39 -17.29 4.18
C PHE A 38 1.31 -17.83 5.29
N LEU A 39 1.64 -19.12 5.22
CA LEU A 39 2.38 -19.86 6.27
C LEU A 39 3.70 -19.19 6.68
N TYR A 40 4.38 -18.54 5.74
CA TYR A 40 5.69 -17.93 5.95
C TYR A 40 5.67 -16.39 5.87
N ASP A 41 4.51 -15.77 6.11
CA ASP A 41 4.40 -14.31 6.03
C ASP A 41 5.08 -13.62 7.24
N VAL A 42 5.82 -12.56 6.95
CA VAL A 42 6.55 -11.80 7.98
C VAL A 42 5.64 -10.69 8.49
N LYS A 43 5.30 -10.72 9.79
CA LYS A 43 4.34 -9.80 10.41
C LYS A 43 4.65 -8.30 10.27
N LYS A 44 5.93 -7.93 10.13
CA LYS A 44 6.37 -6.53 10.02
C LYS A 44 7.69 -6.44 9.24
N ARG A 45 7.73 -5.52 8.26
CA ARG A 45 8.96 -5.18 7.51
C ARG A 45 9.11 -3.66 7.50
N ILE A 46 10.09 -3.15 8.23
CA ILE A 46 10.48 -1.74 8.21
C ILE A 46 12.01 -1.69 8.05
N PRO A 47 12.53 -1.32 6.86
CA PRO A 47 13.97 -1.21 6.67
C PRO A 47 14.52 0.03 7.37
N SER A 48 15.76 -0.06 7.88
CA SER A 48 16.50 1.13 8.30
C SER A 48 17.08 1.84 7.07
N THR A 49 16.87 3.15 6.97
CA THR A 49 17.39 4.01 5.89
C THR A 49 18.68 4.75 6.28
N GLU A 50 19.14 4.60 7.52
CA GLU A 50 20.29 5.33 8.09
C GLU A 50 21.59 5.10 7.31
N LYS A 51 21.81 3.87 6.83
CA LYS A 51 23.00 3.54 6.04
C LYS A 51 23.03 4.30 4.72
N ALA A 52 21.90 4.42 4.04
CA ALA A 52 21.80 5.14 2.77
C ALA A 52 22.02 6.65 2.98
N LYS A 53 21.45 7.22 4.04
CA LYS A 53 21.66 8.63 4.40
C LYS A 53 23.13 8.91 4.73
N ARG A 54 23.76 8.07 5.56
CA ARG A 54 25.16 8.26 5.99
C ARG A 54 26.18 8.08 4.85
N LEU A 55 26.00 7.07 3.99
CA LEU A 55 26.99 6.72 2.98
C LEU A 55 26.76 7.42 1.63
N LEU A 56 25.50 7.66 1.27
CA LEU A 56 25.14 8.18 -0.05
C LEU A 56 24.54 9.58 0.00
N GLY A 57 24.30 10.14 1.20
CA GLY A 57 23.57 11.39 1.36
C GLY A 57 22.11 11.32 0.89
N PHE A 58 21.60 10.10 0.66
CA PHE A 58 20.29 9.89 0.05
C PHE A 58 19.18 9.78 1.10
N GLU A 59 18.06 10.43 0.84
CA GLU A 59 16.84 10.36 1.63
C GLU A 59 15.61 10.42 0.72
N ALA A 60 14.73 9.43 0.83
CA ALA A 60 13.46 9.44 0.11
C ALA A 60 12.46 10.34 0.85
N LYS A 61 12.15 11.50 0.26
CA LYS A 61 11.24 12.49 0.85
C LYS A 61 9.81 12.40 0.31
N THR A 62 9.62 11.74 -0.83
CA THR A 62 8.31 11.55 -1.45
C THR A 62 7.42 10.74 -0.51
N SER A 63 6.28 11.32 -0.16
CA SER A 63 5.28 10.68 0.69
C SER A 63 4.54 9.58 -0.06
N LEU A 64 3.91 8.68 0.71
CA LEU A 64 3.02 7.67 0.14
C LEU A 64 1.88 8.30 -0.67
N SER A 65 1.30 9.42 -0.19
CA SER A 65 0.22 10.10 -0.90
C SER A 65 0.69 10.60 -2.27
N GLU A 66 1.80 11.32 -2.34
CA GLU A 66 2.32 11.85 -3.61
C GLU A 66 2.63 10.73 -4.61
N MET A 67 3.21 9.62 -4.15
CA MET A 67 3.47 8.47 -5.01
C MET A 67 2.17 7.86 -5.56
N LEU A 68 1.09 7.84 -4.78
CA LEU A 68 -0.21 7.33 -5.21
C LEU A 68 -0.88 8.19 -6.29
N ASP A 69 -0.59 9.50 -6.36
CA ASP A 69 -1.07 10.35 -7.45
C ASP A 69 -0.54 9.93 -8.82
N ILE A 70 0.62 9.26 -8.85
CA ILE A 70 1.24 8.74 -10.08
C ILE A 70 0.75 7.30 -10.36
N VAL A 71 0.72 6.46 -9.33
CA VAL A 71 0.42 5.02 -9.49
C VAL A 71 -1.06 4.78 -9.82
N ILE A 72 -1.99 5.51 -9.19
CA ILE A 72 -3.42 5.28 -9.40
C ILE A 72 -3.82 5.51 -10.87
N PRO A 73 -3.46 6.63 -11.52
CA PRO A 73 -3.72 6.82 -12.96
C PRO A 73 -3.10 5.72 -13.82
N TRP A 74 -1.86 5.32 -13.53
CA TRP A 74 -1.17 4.27 -14.28
C TRP A 74 -1.90 2.92 -14.20
N ILE A 75 -2.39 2.52 -13.01
CA ILE A 75 -3.18 1.29 -12.85
C ILE A 75 -4.52 1.38 -13.59
N ARG A 76 -5.17 2.56 -13.60
CA ARG A 76 -6.42 2.76 -14.34
C ARG A 76 -6.21 2.56 -15.83
N GLN A 77 -5.14 3.14 -16.38
CA GLN A 77 -4.76 2.94 -17.77
C GLN A 77 -4.43 1.47 -18.05
N ALA A 78 -3.61 0.82 -17.23
CA ALA A 78 -3.26 -0.60 -17.41
C ALA A 78 -4.49 -1.52 -17.41
N LYS A 79 -5.55 -1.13 -16.67
CA LYS A 79 -6.83 -1.84 -16.66
C LYS A 79 -7.61 -1.60 -17.96
N GLU A 80 -7.65 -0.37 -18.45
CA GLU A 80 -8.30 0.00 -19.72
C GLU A 80 -7.62 -0.68 -20.91
N GLU A 81 -6.30 -0.84 -20.86
CA GLU A 81 -5.48 -1.55 -21.86
C GLU A 81 -5.49 -3.08 -21.69
N ASN A 82 -6.22 -3.59 -20.68
CA ASN A 82 -6.35 -5.01 -20.39
C ASN A 82 -5.00 -5.73 -20.22
N LEU A 83 -4.08 -5.15 -19.45
CA LEU A 83 -2.75 -5.71 -19.17
C LEU A 83 -2.75 -6.79 -18.06
N PHE A 84 -3.89 -7.04 -17.43
CA PHE A 84 -4.07 -8.01 -16.33
C PHE A 84 -4.85 -9.24 -16.81
N ASN A 85 -4.37 -9.89 -17.87
CA ASN A 85 -4.98 -11.11 -18.43
C ASN A 85 -4.68 -12.34 -17.56
#